data_AF-A0A916GSE2-F1
#
_entry.id   AF-A0A916GSE2-F1
#
_cell.length_a   1.000
_cell.length_b   1.000
_cell.length_c   1.000
_cell.angle_alpha   90.00
_cell.angle_beta   90.00
_cell.angle_gamma   90.00
#
_symmetry.space_group_name_H-M   'P 1'
#
loop_
_entity.id
_entity.type
_entity.pdbx_description
1 polymer ?
#
loop_
_entity_poly.entity_id
_entity_poly.type
_entity_poly.pdbx_seq_one_letter_code
_entity_poly.pdbx_strand_id
1 'polypeptide(L)'
;MHWRLHNLETAMSTKRRSRPDPSGRSRGCAQLDRHIPGYHEYLSERGNAAGYVRTCEAALAHLSMWMKDASKRLADLDEGLVIEFVEHHLPGCRCSTSARHPSTVRAALGHLLVVLRAANAIAPRPLDVTEVGQELRRYDLYMEQVRGLAPKTREGALRLVEALLRKHFGDDIIRFEIITPERVRRFFAAQAKNYTTPSSLGVVVSSLRGYFRWRATLGDRTHALVGALAYPANWQRASLP
;
A
#
# COMPACT_ATOMS: atom_id res chain seq x y z
N MET A 1 -45.49 -19.78 -78.70
CA MET A 1 -45.16 -20.99 -77.91
C MET A 1 -43.70 -20.87 -77.48
N HIS A 2 -43.20 -21.17 -76.28
CA HIS A 2 -43.75 -21.48 -74.97
C HIS A 2 -42.51 -21.48 -74.03
N TRP A 3 -42.52 -20.65 -72.99
CA TRP A 3 -41.80 -20.65 -71.70
C TRP A 3 -40.50 -21.45 -71.39
N ARG A 4 -39.65 -20.78 -70.57
CA ARG A 4 -38.85 -21.20 -69.36
C ARG A 4 -37.34 -20.89 -69.49
N LEU A 5 -36.57 -20.44 -68.48
CA LEU A 5 -36.73 -20.15 -67.04
C LEU A 5 -35.53 -19.28 -66.57
N HIS A 6 -35.79 -18.32 -65.67
CA HIS A 6 -34.97 -17.76 -64.58
C HIS A 6 -33.43 -17.89 -64.56
N ASN A 7 -32.73 -16.77 -64.29
CA ASN A 7 -32.07 -16.60 -62.98
C ASN A 7 -31.65 -15.15 -62.69
N LEU A 8 -31.66 -14.86 -61.38
CA LEU A 8 -31.65 -13.57 -60.71
C LEU A 8 -30.29 -12.86 -60.67
N GLU A 9 -30.37 -11.54 -60.68
CA GLU A 9 -29.33 -10.56 -60.40
C GLU A 9 -28.66 -10.81 -59.03
N THR A 10 -27.33 -10.75 -58.98
CA THR A 10 -26.58 -10.68 -57.72
C THR A 10 -25.77 -9.39 -57.68
N ALA A 11 -26.08 -8.58 -56.67
CA ALA A 11 -25.55 -7.27 -56.40
C ALA A 11 -24.05 -7.26 -56.10
N MET A 12 -23.39 -6.21 -56.59
CA MET A 12 -22.04 -5.81 -56.20
C MET A 12 -22.03 -5.34 -54.73
N SER A 13 -21.22 -5.99 -53.88
CA SER A 13 -20.81 -5.43 -52.59
C SER A 13 -19.33 -5.73 -52.34
N THR A 14 -18.47 -4.78 -52.73
CA THR A 14 -17.05 -4.79 -52.42
C THR A 14 -16.84 -4.41 -50.95
N LYS A 15 -16.84 -5.43 -50.08
CA LYS A 15 -16.54 -5.29 -48.65
C LYS A 15 -15.09 -4.85 -48.46
N ARG A 16 -14.88 -3.55 -48.24
CA ARG A 16 -13.59 -2.96 -47.86
C ARG A 16 -13.14 -3.58 -46.53
N ARG A 17 -12.09 -4.42 -46.56
CA ARG A 17 -11.43 -4.96 -45.36
C ARG A 17 -10.78 -3.80 -44.59
N SER A 18 -11.31 -3.49 -43.42
CA SER A 18 -10.69 -2.57 -42.46
C SER A 18 -9.37 -3.14 -41.95
N ARG A 19 -8.29 -2.38 -42.10
CA ARG A 19 -7.00 -2.64 -41.45
C ARG A 19 -7.15 -2.41 -39.93
N PRO A 20 -6.53 -3.24 -39.07
CA PRO A 20 -6.47 -2.93 -37.65
C PRO A 20 -5.54 -1.73 -37.42
N ASP A 21 -6.02 -0.79 -36.61
CA ASP A 21 -5.32 0.43 -36.19
C ASP A 21 -4.11 0.06 -35.29
N PRO A 22 -2.87 0.41 -35.65
CA PRO A 22 -1.73 0.22 -34.77
C PRO A 22 -1.63 1.42 -33.83
N SER A 23 -1.77 1.16 -32.53
CA SER A 23 -1.58 2.10 -31.39
C SER A 23 -2.80 2.89 -30.89
N GLY A 24 -3.87 2.17 -30.55
CA GLY A 24 -4.78 2.60 -29.49
C GLY A 24 -4.09 2.55 -28.12
N ARG A 25 -3.16 3.48 -27.80
CA ARG A 25 -2.80 3.72 -26.40
C ARG A 25 -4.07 4.20 -25.71
N SER A 26 -4.72 3.33 -24.95
CA SER A 26 -5.84 3.74 -24.10
C SER A 26 -5.32 4.86 -23.20
N ARG A 27 -5.68 6.11 -23.53
CA ARG A 27 -5.36 7.27 -22.68
C ARG A 27 -6.03 7.01 -21.34
N GLY A 28 -5.26 7.00 -20.27
CA GLY A 28 -5.75 6.77 -18.92
C GLY A 28 -6.66 7.89 -18.43
N CYS A 29 -6.92 7.91 -17.14
CA CYS A 29 -7.63 9.00 -16.46
C CYS A 29 -6.77 10.28 -16.51
N ALA A 30 -7.17 11.23 -17.36
CA ALA A 30 -6.46 12.50 -17.54
C ALA A 30 -6.29 13.32 -16.23
N GLN A 31 -7.21 13.14 -15.27
CA GLN A 31 -7.12 13.79 -13.96
C GLN A 31 -6.01 13.23 -13.07
N LEU A 32 -5.64 11.96 -13.26
CA LEU A 32 -4.54 11.32 -12.56
C LEU A 32 -3.21 11.63 -13.27
N ASP A 33 -3.20 11.64 -14.60
CA ASP A 33 -2.00 11.86 -15.40
C ASP A 33 -1.29 13.19 -15.09
N ARG A 34 -2.04 14.24 -14.70
CA ARG A 34 -1.49 15.54 -14.29
C ARG A 34 -0.57 15.48 -13.06
N HIS A 35 -0.67 14.43 -12.25
CA HIS A 35 0.09 14.27 -11.00
C HIS A 35 1.31 13.35 -11.14
N ILE A 36 1.51 12.73 -12.30
CA ILE A 36 2.64 11.83 -12.57
C ILE A 36 4.01 12.53 -12.38
N PRO A 37 4.22 13.79 -12.82
CA PRO A 37 5.51 14.46 -12.61
C PRO A 37 5.85 14.64 -11.12
N GLY A 38 4.90 15.14 -10.31
CA GLY A 38 5.10 15.30 -8.87
C GLY A 38 5.29 13.96 -8.14
N TYR A 39 4.68 12.89 -8.65
CA TYR A 39 4.90 11.54 -8.15
C TYR A 39 6.32 11.04 -8.43
N HIS A 40 6.83 11.26 -9.64
CA HIS A 40 8.19 10.90 -10.02
C HIS A 40 9.24 11.66 -9.18
N GLU A 41 9.05 12.96 -9.00
CA GLU A 41 9.90 13.80 -8.14
C GLU A 41 9.90 13.28 -6.70
N TYR A 42 8.72 13.06 -6.12
CA TYR A 42 8.56 12.50 -4.77
C TYR A 42 9.29 11.16 -4.57
N LEU A 43 9.23 10.24 -5.54
CA LEU A 43 9.96 8.98 -5.45
C LEU A 43 11.47 9.17 -5.56
N SER A 44 11.92 10.11 -6.40
CA SER A 44 13.33 10.40 -6.64
C SER A 44 13.99 11.03 -5.41
N GLU A 45 13.34 12.01 -4.79
CA GLU A 45 13.82 12.66 -3.54
C GLU A 45 13.96 11.66 -2.38
N ARG A 46 13.15 10.61 -2.37
CA ARG A 46 13.23 9.53 -1.36
C ARG A 46 14.38 8.56 -1.61
N GLY A 47 15.15 8.73 -2.68
CA GLY A 47 16.31 7.91 -3.03
C GLY A 47 15.93 6.52 -3.55
N ASN A 48 14.74 6.37 -4.14
CA ASN A 48 14.30 5.09 -4.66
C ASN A 48 15.10 4.69 -5.91
N ALA A 49 15.42 3.40 -6.03
CA ALA A 49 16.10 2.88 -7.20
C ALA A 49 15.24 3.07 -8.46
N ALA A 50 15.88 3.43 -9.59
CA ALA A 50 15.18 3.65 -10.86
C ALA A 50 14.32 2.46 -11.31
N GLY A 51 14.72 1.23 -10.99
CA GLY A 51 13.92 0.03 -11.24
C GLY A 51 12.58 0.04 -10.48
N TYR A 52 12.58 0.47 -9.22
CA TYR A 52 11.38 0.59 -8.41
C TYR A 52 10.46 1.71 -8.91
N VAL A 53 11.03 2.85 -9.32
CA VAL A 53 10.28 3.97 -9.90
C VAL A 53 9.50 3.50 -11.14
N ARG A 54 10.14 2.78 -12.06
CA ARG A 54 9.45 2.21 -13.24
C ARG A 54 8.31 1.26 -12.88
N THR A 55 8.49 0.42 -11.85
CA THR A 55 7.41 -0.46 -11.38
C THR A 55 6.25 0.35 -10.80
N CYS A 56 6.54 1.44 -10.10
CA CYS A 56 5.53 2.35 -9.59
C CYS A 56 4.75 3.03 -10.72
N GLU A 57 5.45 3.56 -11.73
CA GLU A 57 4.83 4.15 -12.93
C GLU A 57 3.94 3.15 -13.66
N ALA A 58 4.36 1.89 -13.80
CA ALA A 58 3.55 0.83 -14.40
C ALA A 58 2.29 0.53 -13.57
N ALA A 59 2.35 0.64 -12.25
CA ALA A 59 1.19 0.53 -11.37
C ALA A 59 0.22 1.70 -11.54
N LEU A 60 0.74 2.94 -11.66
CA LEU A 60 -0.05 4.15 -11.90
C LEU A 60 -0.76 4.11 -13.25
N ALA A 61 -0.05 3.74 -14.32
CA ALA A 61 -0.65 3.57 -15.65
C ALA A 61 -1.78 2.54 -15.61
N HIS A 62 -1.58 1.44 -14.88
CA HIS A 62 -2.59 0.41 -14.72
C HIS A 62 -3.83 0.90 -13.95
N LEU A 63 -3.64 1.61 -12.84
CA LEU A 63 -4.72 2.26 -12.11
C LEU A 63 -5.46 3.26 -13.01
N SER A 64 -4.73 4.10 -13.75
CA SER A 64 -5.28 5.13 -14.62
C SER A 64 -6.20 4.54 -15.71
N MET A 65 -5.81 3.40 -16.30
CA MET A 65 -6.65 2.66 -17.25
C MET A 65 -7.89 2.07 -16.58
N TRP A 66 -7.72 1.40 -15.45
CA TRP A 66 -8.86 0.80 -14.73
C TRP A 66 -9.86 1.85 -14.24
N MET A 67 -9.40 2.99 -13.71
CA MET A 67 -10.28 4.07 -13.28
C MET A 67 -11.12 4.60 -14.44
N LYS A 68 -10.56 4.70 -15.64
CA LYS A 68 -11.30 5.10 -16.84
C LYS A 68 -12.37 4.06 -17.21
N ASP A 69 -12.01 2.78 -17.23
CA ASP A 69 -12.94 1.70 -17.61
C ASP A 69 -14.06 1.54 -16.58
N ALA A 70 -13.75 1.70 -15.29
CA ALA A 70 -14.70 1.65 -14.18
C ALA A 70 -15.40 2.99 -13.90
N SER A 71 -15.17 4.02 -14.75
CA SER A 71 -15.72 5.38 -14.60
C SER A 71 -15.49 6.02 -13.21
N LYS A 72 -14.37 5.71 -12.55
CA LYS A 72 -13.96 6.27 -11.26
C LYS A 72 -13.29 7.62 -11.46
N ARG A 73 -13.62 8.60 -10.62
CA ARG A 73 -13.04 9.95 -10.66
C ARG A 73 -11.82 10.02 -9.75
N LEU A 74 -10.97 11.03 -9.96
CA LEU A 74 -9.86 11.27 -9.03
C LEU A 74 -10.34 11.53 -7.60
N ALA A 75 -11.49 12.18 -7.44
CA ALA A 75 -12.07 12.47 -6.13
C ALA A 75 -12.48 11.21 -5.35
N ASP A 76 -12.70 10.09 -6.03
CA ASP A 76 -13.07 8.81 -5.40
C ASP A 76 -11.82 8.01 -4.96
N LEU A 77 -10.62 8.51 -5.27
CA LEU A 77 -9.38 7.81 -4.98
C LEU A 77 -9.00 7.98 -3.51
N ASP A 78 -9.13 6.90 -2.78
CA ASP A 78 -8.72 6.73 -1.39
C ASP A 78 -8.11 5.34 -1.15
N GLU A 79 -7.83 5.01 0.10
CA GLU A 79 -7.36 3.68 0.49
C GLU A 79 -8.33 2.55 0.11
N GLY A 80 -9.63 2.80 0.16
CA GLY A 80 -10.68 1.85 -0.20
C GLY A 80 -10.65 1.52 -1.69
N LEU A 81 -10.53 2.52 -2.56
CA LEU A 81 -10.41 2.33 -4.00
C LEU A 81 -9.10 1.60 -4.36
N VAL A 82 -8.02 1.87 -3.63
CA VAL A 82 -6.75 1.11 -3.78
C VAL A 82 -6.93 -0.35 -3.39
N ILE A 83 -7.68 -0.65 -2.32
CA ILE A 83 -8.01 -2.03 -1.93
C ILE A 83 -8.88 -2.69 -3.00
N GLU A 84 -9.91 -2.02 -3.49
CA GLU A 84 -10.77 -2.48 -4.59
C GLU A 84 -9.92 -2.86 -5.81
N PHE A 85 -9.01 -1.97 -6.23
CA PHE A 85 -8.11 -2.21 -7.35
C PHE A 85 -7.20 -3.41 -7.15
N VAL A 86 -6.55 -3.51 -5.98
CA VAL A 86 -5.52 -4.53 -5.72
C VAL A 86 -6.14 -5.91 -5.47
N GLU A 87 -7.30 -5.97 -4.82
CA GLU A 87 -7.91 -7.24 -4.38
C GLU A 87 -8.96 -7.77 -5.35
N HIS A 88 -9.70 -6.89 -6.02
CA HIS A 88 -10.79 -7.31 -6.90
C HIS A 88 -10.41 -7.24 -8.38
N HIS A 89 -9.68 -6.21 -8.80
CA HIS A 89 -9.32 -6.03 -10.22
C HIS A 89 -8.02 -6.73 -10.60
N LEU A 90 -6.94 -6.50 -9.84
CA LEU A 90 -5.60 -6.98 -10.19
C LEU A 90 -5.51 -8.51 -10.43
N PRO A 91 -6.18 -9.38 -9.66
CA PRO A 91 -6.15 -10.83 -9.90
C PRO A 91 -6.78 -11.25 -11.23
N GLY A 92 -7.75 -10.48 -11.74
CA GLY A 92 -8.48 -10.79 -12.98
C GLY A 92 -7.97 -10.08 -14.24
N CYS A 93 -7.18 -9.00 -14.12
CA CYS A 93 -6.74 -8.22 -15.28
C CYS A 93 -5.77 -9.02 -16.17
N ARG A 94 -6.00 -9.01 -17.48
CA ARG A 94 -5.11 -9.62 -18.50
C ARG A 94 -4.15 -8.61 -19.14
N CYS A 95 -3.96 -7.49 -18.47
CA CYS A 95 -3.30 -6.29 -18.96
C CYS A 95 -1.78 -6.49 -19.00
N SER A 96 -1.06 -6.04 -20.03
CA SER A 96 0.38 -6.36 -20.21
C SER A 96 1.34 -5.64 -19.23
N THR A 97 0.82 -5.03 -18.16
CA THR A 97 1.62 -4.31 -17.17
C THR A 97 2.56 -5.24 -16.39
N SER A 98 3.77 -4.74 -16.10
CA SER A 98 4.78 -5.42 -15.29
C SER A 98 4.49 -5.34 -13.79
N ALA A 99 3.65 -4.40 -13.35
CA ALA A 99 3.26 -4.23 -11.95
C ALA A 99 2.13 -5.20 -11.58
N ARG A 100 2.49 -6.47 -11.32
CA ARG A 100 1.54 -7.55 -11.00
C ARG A 100 1.47 -7.94 -9.54
N HIS A 101 2.54 -7.71 -8.79
CA HIS A 101 2.59 -8.17 -7.40
C HIS A 101 1.75 -7.25 -6.49
N PRO A 102 0.72 -7.76 -5.80
CA PRO A 102 -0.21 -6.95 -5.02
C PRO A 102 0.46 -6.03 -3.98
N SER A 103 1.50 -6.52 -3.30
CA SER A 103 2.22 -5.70 -2.30
C SER A 103 2.97 -4.54 -2.93
N THR A 104 3.60 -4.74 -4.09
CA THR A 104 4.36 -3.70 -4.80
C THR A 104 3.42 -2.65 -5.37
N VAL A 105 2.30 -3.08 -5.96
CA VAL A 105 1.24 -2.19 -6.46
C VAL A 105 0.66 -1.38 -5.30
N ARG A 106 0.31 -2.01 -4.18
CA ARG A 106 -0.22 -1.32 -3.00
C ARG A 106 0.77 -0.28 -2.46
N ALA A 107 2.06 -0.59 -2.40
CA ALA A 107 3.09 0.37 -1.99
C ALA A 107 3.19 1.56 -2.95
N ALA A 108 3.22 1.30 -4.26
CA ALA A 108 3.25 2.34 -5.29
C ALA A 108 2.03 3.28 -5.19
N LEU A 109 0.83 2.71 -5.03
CA LEU A 109 -0.40 3.48 -4.89
C LEU A 109 -0.49 4.21 -3.54
N GLY A 110 0.11 3.65 -2.48
CA GLY A 110 0.28 4.36 -1.21
C GLY A 110 1.10 5.64 -1.35
N HIS A 111 2.18 5.60 -2.12
CA HIS A 111 2.94 6.81 -2.47
C HIS A 111 2.11 7.82 -3.27
N LEU A 112 1.24 7.33 -4.17
CA LEU A 112 0.40 8.20 -4.98
C LEU A 112 -0.59 8.97 -4.10
N LEU A 113 -1.23 8.32 -3.14
CA LEU A 113 -2.13 8.97 -2.20
C LEU A 113 -1.44 10.08 -1.40
N VAL A 114 -0.17 9.91 -1.02
CA VAL A 114 0.62 10.95 -0.35
C VAL A 114 0.78 12.17 -1.25
N VAL A 115 1.21 11.96 -2.49
CA VAL A 115 1.45 13.04 -3.46
C VAL A 115 0.16 13.78 -3.79
N LEU A 116 -0.94 13.05 -4.00
CA LEU A 116 -2.24 13.64 -4.30
C LEU A 116 -2.78 14.47 -3.14
N ARG A 117 -2.56 14.05 -1.89
CA ARG A 117 -2.96 14.82 -0.69
C ARG A 117 -2.11 16.07 -0.52
N ALA A 118 -0.79 15.97 -0.73
CA ALA A 118 0.09 17.14 -0.70
C ALA A 118 -0.31 18.19 -1.76
N ALA A 119 -0.81 17.73 -2.91
CA ALA A 119 -1.33 18.59 -3.98
C ALA A 119 -2.81 19.01 -3.78
N ASN A 120 -3.46 18.68 -2.66
CA ASN A 120 -4.89 18.91 -2.40
C ASN A 120 -5.82 18.37 -3.51
N ALA A 121 -5.41 17.31 -4.20
CA ALA A 121 -6.12 16.74 -5.34
C ALA A 121 -7.16 15.69 -4.94
N ILE A 122 -7.02 15.11 -3.75
CA ILE A 122 -7.97 14.18 -3.12
C ILE A 122 -8.24 14.65 -1.69
N ALA A 123 -9.32 14.14 -1.09
CA ALA A 123 -9.66 14.45 0.28
C ALA A 123 -8.50 14.09 1.24
N PRO A 124 -8.33 14.86 2.34
CA PRO A 124 -7.42 14.47 3.39
C PRO A 124 -7.80 13.08 3.92
N ARG A 125 -6.81 12.34 4.41
CA ARG A 125 -7.10 11.05 5.04
C ARG A 125 -8.09 11.28 6.19
N PRO A 126 -9.21 10.55 6.25
CA PRO A 126 -10.08 10.58 7.41
C PRO A 126 -9.28 10.30 8.68
N LEU A 127 -9.53 11.08 9.72
CA LEU A 127 -8.88 10.86 11.00
C LEU A 127 -9.31 9.49 11.52
N ASP A 128 -8.34 8.64 11.88
CA ASP A 128 -8.65 7.38 12.54
C ASP A 128 -9.12 7.66 13.97
N VAL A 129 -10.42 7.61 14.19
CA VAL A 129 -11.04 7.89 15.49
C VAL A 129 -11.04 6.68 16.43
N THR A 130 -10.58 5.51 15.98
CA THR A 130 -10.46 4.31 16.81
C THR A 130 -9.48 4.53 17.97
N GLU A 131 -9.55 3.67 18.99
CA GLU A 131 -8.60 3.70 20.11
C GLU A 131 -7.15 3.52 19.64
N VAL A 132 -6.92 2.69 18.62
CA VAL A 132 -5.61 2.54 17.97
C VAL A 132 -5.18 3.85 17.30
N GLY A 133 -6.07 4.50 16.55
CA GLY A 133 -5.77 5.78 15.92
C GLY A 133 -5.42 6.88 16.92
N GLN A 134 -6.18 6.98 18.01
CA GLN A 134 -5.91 7.92 19.11
C GLN A 134 -4.57 7.62 19.80
N GLU A 135 -4.29 6.35 20.07
CA GLU A 135 -3.04 5.89 20.66
C GLU A 135 -1.82 6.27 19.83
N LEU A 136 -1.89 6.01 18.53
CA LEU A 136 -0.81 6.33 17.59
C LEU A 136 -0.54 7.84 17.53
N ARG A 137 -1.58 8.67 17.59
CA ARG A 137 -1.40 10.14 17.67
C ARG A 137 -0.70 10.59 18.95
N ARG A 138 -1.08 10.03 20.09
CA ARG A 138 -0.41 10.32 21.38
C ARG A 138 1.05 9.91 21.34
N TYR A 139 1.34 8.75 20.75
CA TYR A 139 2.72 8.28 20.61
C TYR A 139 3.53 9.12 19.63
N ASP A 140 2.94 9.54 18.50
CA ASP A 140 3.60 10.43 17.54
C ASP A 140 3.98 11.77 18.17
N LEU A 141 3.05 12.37 18.93
CA LEU A 141 3.27 13.61 19.65
C LEU A 141 4.42 13.48 20.65
N TYR A 142 4.48 12.37 21.39
CA TYR A 142 5.60 12.08 22.28
C TYR A 142 6.93 11.96 21.51
N MET A 143 6.94 11.25 20.39
CA MET A 143 8.14 11.10 19.57
C MET A 143 8.64 12.42 18.98
N GLU A 144 7.71 13.31 18.63
CA GLU A 144 8.01 14.65 18.14
C GLU A 144 8.54 15.55 19.26
N GLN A 145 7.72 15.77 20.28
CA GLN A 145 7.94 16.82 21.26
C GLN A 145 8.96 16.43 22.33
N VAL A 146 8.99 15.16 22.73
CA VAL A 146 9.86 14.68 23.81
C VAL A 146 11.13 14.04 23.27
N ARG A 147 11.05 13.32 22.15
CA ARG A 147 12.20 12.60 21.58
C ARG A 147 12.86 13.33 20.41
N GLY A 148 12.24 14.38 19.86
CA GLY A 148 12.79 15.15 18.75
C GLY A 148 13.04 14.33 17.48
N LEU A 149 12.24 13.27 17.25
CA LEU A 149 12.48 12.37 16.13
C LEU A 149 12.01 12.98 14.80
N ALA A 150 12.87 12.84 13.78
CA ALA A 150 12.54 13.24 12.41
C ALA A 150 11.24 12.56 11.91
N PRO A 151 10.41 13.24 11.11
CA PRO A 151 9.13 12.71 10.63
C PRO A 151 9.22 11.31 10.02
N LYS A 152 10.23 11.07 9.17
CA LYS A 152 10.45 9.76 8.52
C LYS A 152 10.70 8.62 9.51
N THR A 153 11.37 8.90 10.63
CA THR A 153 11.62 7.92 11.69
C THR A 153 10.32 7.63 12.45
N ARG A 154 9.53 8.67 12.73
CA ARG A 154 8.22 8.54 13.38
C ARG A 154 7.25 7.72 12.53
N GLU A 155 7.13 8.01 11.23
CA GLU A 155 6.32 7.22 10.27
C GLU A 155 6.65 5.73 10.33
N GLY A 156 7.94 5.38 10.28
CA GLY A 156 8.39 3.99 10.33
C GLY A 156 8.03 3.30 11.66
N ALA A 157 8.19 4.01 12.78
CA ALA A 157 7.83 3.50 14.10
C ALA A 157 6.31 3.33 14.25
N LEU A 158 5.51 4.33 13.86
CA LEU A 158 4.06 4.28 13.91
C LEU A 158 3.51 3.11 13.11
N ARG A 159 4.01 2.88 11.89
CA ARG A 159 3.57 1.74 11.05
C ARG A 159 3.74 0.39 11.74
N LEU A 160 4.85 0.21 12.46
CA LEU A 160 5.14 -1.04 13.18
C LEU A 160 4.29 -1.19 14.43
N VAL A 161 4.07 -0.10 15.16
CA VAL A 161 3.21 -0.08 16.35
C VAL A 161 1.75 -0.29 15.96
N GLU A 162 1.26 0.37 14.92
CA GLU A 162 -0.08 0.19 14.38
C GLU A 162 -0.32 -1.28 14.00
N ALA A 163 0.60 -1.89 13.26
CA ALA A 163 0.51 -3.29 12.87
C ALA A 163 0.46 -4.24 14.09
N LEU A 164 1.19 -3.92 15.17
CA LEU A 164 1.11 -4.68 16.42
C LEU A 164 -0.27 -4.51 17.07
N LEU A 165 -0.73 -3.27 17.25
CA LEU A 165 -1.97 -2.95 17.95
C LEU A 165 -3.18 -3.53 17.21
N ARG A 166 -3.32 -3.26 15.91
CA ARG A 166 -4.45 -3.79 15.13
C ARG A 166 -4.46 -5.30 15.06
N LYS A 167 -3.29 -5.97 15.09
CA LYS A 167 -3.25 -7.43 15.15
C LYS A 167 -3.83 -7.99 16.45
N HIS A 168 -3.72 -7.25 17.55
CA HIS A 168 -4.17 -7.70 18.86
C HIS A 168 -5.56 -7.20 19.26
N PHE A 169 -5.97 -6.04 18.77
CA PHE A 169 -7.20 -5.37 19.19
C PHE A 169 -8.12 -5.01 18.03
N GLY A 170 -7.68 -5.08 16.77
CA GLY A 170 -8.44 -4.51 15.66
C GLY A 170 -8.72 -3.03 15.90
N ASP A 171 -10.00 -2.68 15.96
CA ASP A 171 -10.49 -1.32 16.25
C ASP A 171 -11.07 -1.21 17.68
N ASP A 172 -10.94 -2.26 18.51
CA ASP A 172 -11.42 -2.32 19.88
C ASP A 172 -10.48 -1.59 20.87
N ILE A 173 -10.94 -1.51 22.14
CA ILE A 173 -10.20 -0.92 23.25
C ILE A 173 -8.85 -1.61 23.47
N ILE A 174 -7.80 -0.80 23.60
CA ILE A 174 -6.45 -1.27 23.90
C ILE A 174 -6.33 -1.70 25.36
N ARG A 175 -5.98 -2.96 25.58
CA ARG A 175 -5.72 -3.54 26.91
C ARG A 175 -4.33 -4.16 26.95
N PHE A 176 -3.37 -3.48 27.57
CA PHE A 176 -1.97 -3.90 27.54
C PHE A 176 -1.71 -5.23 28.27
N GLU A 177 -2.62 -5.64 29.15
CA GLU A 177 -2.61 -6.95 29.83
C GLU A 177 -2.70 -8.10 28.81
N ILE A 178 -3.32 -7.87 27.65
CA ILE A 178 -3.46 -8.85 26.57
C ILE A 178 -2.15 -9.01 25.79
N ILE A 179 -1.29 -7.98 25.76
CA ILE A 179 -0.01 -8.05 25.07
C ILE A 179 0.99 -8.77 25.98
N THR A 180 1.19 -10.06 25.73
CA THR A 180 2.20 -10.85 26.44
C THR A 180 3.54 -10.86 25.70
N PRO A 181 4.67 -11.13 26.39
CA PRO A 181 5.97 -11.35 25.76
C PRO A 181 5.93 -12.34 24.58
N GLU A 182 5.18 -13.43 24.71
CA GLU A 182 5.02 -14.48 23.69
C GLU A 182 4.32 -13.93 22.44
N ARG A 183 3.28 -13.10 22.62
CA ARG A 183 2.56 -12.45 21.53
C ARG A 183 3.47 -11.47 20.77
N VAL A 184 4.27 -10.70 21.49
CA VAL A 184 5.29 -9.81 20.90
C VAL A 184 6.33 -10.60 20.12
N ARG A 185 6.86 -11.71 20.66
CA ARG A 185 7.81 -12.59 19.96
C ARG A 185 7.21 -13.19 18.68
N ARG A 186 5.96 -13.67 18.73
CA ARG A 186 5.25 -14.18 17.54
C ARG A 186 4.99 -13.09 16.50
N PHE A 187 4.65 -11.87 16.92
CA PHE A 187 4.53 -10.74 16.02
C PHE A 187 5.86 -10.44 15.34
N PHE A 188 6.94 -10.35 16.11
CA PHE A 188 8.28 -10.11 15.58
C PHE A 188 8.69 -11.20 14.58
N ALA A 189 8.50 -12.48 14.90
CA ALA A 189 8.80 -13.59 13.99
C ALA A 189 7.99 -13.52 12.69
N ALA A 190 6.73 -13.09 12.75
CA ALA A 190 5.90 -12.86 11.56
C ALA A 190 6.42 -11.68 10.72
N GLN A 191 6.83 -10.58 11.37
CA GLN A 191 7.45 -9.44 10.67
C GLN A 191 8.79 -9.82 10.05
N ALA A 192 9.58 -10.67 10.72
CA ALA A 192 10.90 -11.06 10.23
C ALA A 192 10.86 -11.79 8.88
N LYS A 193 9.77 -12.50 8.57
CA LYS A 193 9.54 -13.11 7.25
C LYS A 193 9.48 -12.10 6.11
N ASN A 194 9.17 -10.84 6.41
CA ASN A 194 9.06 -9.77 5.41
C ASN A 194 10.40 -9.05 5.16
N TYR A 195 11.47 -9.41 5.87
CA TYR A 195 12.76 -8.77 5.79
C TYR A 195 13.84 -9.76 5.36
N THR A 196 14.59 -9.41 4.32
CA THR A 196 15.66 -10.26 3.79
C THR A 196 16.99 -10.06 4.54
N THR A 197 17.15 -8.95 5.26
CA THR A 197 18.41 -8.58 5.93
C THR A 197 18.25 -8.44 7.45
N PRO A 198 19.14 -9.02 8.28
CA PRO A 198 19.06 -8.93 9.74
C PRO A 198 19.10 -7.50 10.29
N SER A 199 19.82 -6.58 9.63
CA SER A 199 19.93 -5.18 10.04
C SER A 199 18.58 -4.44 10.01
N SER A 200 17.69 -4.82 9.10
CA SER A 200 16.34 -4.23 9.00
C SER A 200 15.41 -4.67 10.15
N LEU A 201 15.70 -5.80 10.82
CA LEU A 201 14.97 -6.24 12.01
C LEU A 201 15.28 -5.38 13.24
N GLY A 202 16.44 -4.73 13.27
CA GLY A 202 16.80 -3.79 14.33
C GLY A 202 15.81 -2.62 14.41
N VAL A 203 15.29 -2.17 13.26
CA VAL A 203 14.24 -1.15 13.20
C VAL A 203 12.97 -1.63 13.89
N VAL A 204 12.54 -2.87 13.64
CA VAL A 204 11.37 -3.46 14.30
C VAL A 204 11.53 -3.48 15.82
N VAL A 205 12.67 -3.99 16.30
CA VAL A 205 12.98 -4.04 17.74
C VAL A 205 12.99 -2.64 18.36
N SER A 206 13.68 -1.70 17.73
CA SER A 206 13.84 -0.34 18.26
C SER A 206 12.51 0.41 18.36
N SER A 207 11.65 0.30 17.33
CA SER A 207 10.33 0.93 17.30
C SER A 207 9.40 0.39 18.38
N LEU A 208 9.31 -0.94 18.51
CA LEU A 208 8.45 -1.58 19.51
C LEU A 208 8.95 -1.30 20.95
N ARG A 209 10.27 -1.29 21.16
CA ARG A 209 10.84 -0.91 22.46
C ARG A 209 10.58 0.54 22.81
N GLY A 210 10.69 1.45 21.84
CA GLY A 210 10.37 2.85 22.03
C GLY A 210 8.94 3.03 22.52
N TYR A 211 8.01 2.33 21.87
CA TYR A 211 6.59 2.36 22.23
C TYR A 211 6.32 1.79 23.62
N PHE A 212 6.82 0.59 23.92
CA PHE A 212 6.60 -0.01 25.24
C PHE A 212 7.25 0.78 26.36
N ARG A 213 8.41 1.41 26.14
CA ARG A 213 9.02 2.32 27.12
C ARG A 213 8.13 3.53 27.37
N TRP A 214 7.58 4.14 26.32
CA TRP A 214 6.65 5.25 26.48
C TRP A 214 5.41 4.83 27.29
N ARG A 215 4.81 3.68 27.01
CA ARG A 215 3.70 3.15 27.82
C ARG A 215 4.08 2.92 29.29
N ALA A 216 5.30 2.44 29.55
CA ALA A 216 5.78 2.31 30.92
C ALA A 216 5.87 3.68 31.65
N THR A 217 6.20 4.76 30.94
CA THR A 217 6.16 6.12 31.53
C THR A 217 4.76 6.60 31.88
N LEU A 218 3.73 6.01 31.28
CA LEU A 218 2.31 6.27 31.59
C LEU A 218 1.74 5.34 32.67
N GLY A 219 2.57 4.44 33.23
CA GLY A 219 2.19 3.53 34.32
C GLY A 219 1.81 2.11 33.88
N ASP A 220 1.86 1.79 32.58
CA ASP A 220 1.54 0.44 32.11
C ASP A 220 2.67 -0.55 32.43
N ARG A 221 2.28 -1.81 32.67
CA ARG A 221 3.22 -2.92 32.97
C ARG A 221 3.87 -3.49 31.71
N THR A 222 4.54 -2.66 30.92
CA THR A 222 5.15 -3.04 29.63
C THR A 222 6.64 -3.35 29.73
N HIS A 223 7.27 -3.24 30.91
CA HIS A 223 8.70 -3.53 31.11
C HIS A 223 9.10 -4.95 30.65
N ALA A 224 8.25 -5.94 30.94
CA ALA A 224 8.46 -7.32 30.48
C ALA A 224 8.48 -7.43 28.95
N LEU A 225 7.72 -6.58 28.24
CA LEU A 225 7.65 -6.55 26.78
C LEU A 225 8.92 -5.93 26.17
N VAL A 226 9.49 -4.92 26.83
CA VAL A 226 10.81 -4.36 26.45
C VAL A 226 11.90 -5.42 26.56
N GLY A 227 11.86 -6.21 27.64
CA GLY A 227 12.77 -7.34 27.87
C GLY A 227 12.61 -8.45 26.84
N ALA A 228 11.37 -8.78 26.47
CA ALA A 228 11.05 -9.76 25.42
C ALA A 228 11.64 -9.41 24.05
N LEU A 229 11.98 -8.15 23.82
CA LEU A 229 12.60 -7.63 22.59
C LEU A 229 14.13 -7.50 22.69
N ALA A 230 14.78 -8.04 23.73
CA ALA A 230 16.24 -8.12 23.79
C ALA A 230 16.83 -8.92 22.61
N TYR A 231 17.88 -8.35 22.03
CA TYR A 231 18.42 -8.59 20.69
C TYR A 231 18.82 -10.08 20.45
N PRO A 232 18.88 -10.56 19.19
CA PRO A 232 18.58 -11.93 18.77
C PRO A 232 19.79 -12.85 18.57
N ALA A 233 20.90 -12.68 19.30
CA ALA A 233 22.03 -13.62 19.20
C ALA A 233 21.61 -15.07 19.56
N ASN A 234 20.53 -15.24 20.32
CA ASN A 234 20.12 -16.53 20.87
C ASN A 234 18.83 -17.09 20.24
N TRP A 235 18.16 -16.37 19.33
CA TRP A 235 16.85 -16.80 18.79
C TRP A 235 16.94 -17.75 17.60
N GLN A 236 18.09 -17.79 16.90
CA GLN A 236 18.39 -18.88 15.97
C GLN A 236 18.76 -20.19 16.69
N ARG A 237 18.97 -20.16 18.02
CA ARG A 237 19.33 -21.31 18.85
C ARG A 237 18.25 -21.71 19.86
N ALA A 238 17.16 -20.96 19.94
CA ALA A 238 16.00 -21.36 20.72
C ALA A 238 15.24 -22.43 19.92
N SER A 239 15.62 -23.69 20.09
CA SER A 239 14.81 -24.82 19.70
C SER A 239 13.39 -24.62 20.25
N LEU A 240 12.41 -24.72 19.35
CA LEU A 240 11.00 -24.71 19.72
C LEU A 240 10.74 -25.86 20.72
N PRO A 241 9.86 -25.68 21.73
CA PRO A 241 9.40 -26.78 22.56
C PRO A 241 8.60 -27.81 21.76
#